data_AF-A0A349AWD6-F1
#
_entry.id   AF-A0A349AWD6-F1
#
_cell.length_a   1.000
_cell.length_b   1.000
_cell.length_c   1.000
_cell.angle_alpha   90.00
_cell.angle_beta   90.00
_cell.angle_gamma   90.00
#
_symmetry.space_group_name_H-M   'P 1'
#
loop_
_entity.id
_entity.type
_entity.pdbx_description
1 polymer ?
#
loop_
_entity_poly.entity_id
_entity_poly.type
_entity_poly.pdbx_seq_one_letter_code
_entity_poly.pdbx_strand_id
1 'polypeptide(L)' 'MECHGAEVQEGKLRLDSRHGWEKGGASGTALAPGKPEASLLIKAVQYTDKDLQMPPEKSLSADEIALLV' A
#
# COMPACT_ATOMS: atom_id res chain seq x y z
N MET A 1 -13.24 4.62 3.06
CA MET A 1 -12.11 3.69 2.92
C MET A 1 -12.40 2.45 3.75
N GLU A 2 -12.32 1.27 3.15
CA GLU A 2 -12.82 0.02 3.75
C GLU A 2 -11.74 -0.77 4.52
N CYS A 3 -10.50 -0.85 4.03
CA CYS A 3 -9.44 -1.67 4.68
C CYS A 3 -8.36 -0.87 5.43
N HIS A 4 -8.13 0.40 5.06
CA HIS A 4 -7.01 1.21 5.58
C HIS A 4 -7.45 2.58 6.11
N GLY A 5 -8.66 2.67 6.66
CA GLY A 5 -9.28 3.88 7.17
C GLY A 5 -9.28 3.98 8.70
N ALA A 6 -10.00 4.96 9.25
CA ALA A 6 -10.12 5.15 10.70
C ALA A 6 -10.58 3.89 11.45
N GLU A 7 -11.65 3.28 10.94
CA GLU A 7 -12.33 2.14 11.56
C GLU A 7 -11.59 0.81 11.36
N VAL A 8 -10.99 0.61 10.18
CA VAL A 8 -10.33 -0.65 9.79
C VAL A 8 -8.93 -0.34 9.27
N GLN A 9 -7.93 -1.01 9.84
CA GLN A 9 -6.51 -0.77 9.60
C GLN A 9 -5.78 -2.08 9.35
N GLU A 10 -6.06 -2.71 8.23
CA GLU A 10 -5.35 -3.92 7.82
C GLU A 10 -3.84 -3.64 7.71
N GLY A 11 -3.03 -4.58 8.21
CA GLY A 11 -1.59 -4.39 8.33
C GLY A 11 -1.19 -3.16 9.17
N LYS A 12 -2.06 -2.64 10.06
CA LYS A 12 -1.86 -1.39 10.82
C LYS A 12 -1.60 -0.15 9.93
N LEU A 13 -1.98 -0.20 8.65
CA LEU A 13 -1.72 0.85 7.68
C LEU A 13 -2.95 1.77 7.54
N ARG A 14 -2.69 3.09 7.48
CA ARG A 14 -3.69 4.14 7.28
C ARG A 14 -3.38 4.95 6.03
N LEU A 15 -4.28 4.96 5.05
CA LEU A 15 -4.09 5.68 3.78
C LEU A 15 -5.01 6.91 3.62
N ASP A 16 -5.91 7.18 4.57
CA ASP A 16 -6.91 8.27 4.52
C ASP A 16 -6.40 9.57 5.12
N SER A 17 -5.20 9.54 5.69
CA SER A 17 -4.62 10.67 6.41
C SER A 17 -3.12 10.72 6.18
N ARG A 18 -2.60 11.92 5.92
CA ARG A 18 -1.16 12.18 5.71
C ARG A 18 -0.27 11.49 6.72
N HIS A 19 -0.56 11.70 8.00
CA HIS A 19 0.17 11.10 9.10
C HIS A 19 0.17 9.56 9.05
N GLY A 20 -0.92 8.96 8.57
CA GLY A 20 -1.07 7.51 8.46
C GLY A 20 -0.08 6.87 7.49
N TRP A 21 0.01 7.38 6.26
CA TRP A 21 0.93 6.83 5.26
C TRP A 21 2.38 7.23 5.50
N GLU A 22 2.63 8.40 6.11
CA GLU A 22 3.96 8.79 6.59
C GLU A 22 4.47 7.85 7.70
N LYS A 23 3.60 7.45 8.63
CA LYS A 23 3.93 6.49 9.70
C LYS A 23 4.17 5.08 9.16
N GLY A 24 3.40 4.67 8.14
CA GLY A 24 3.43 3.32 7.61
C GLY A 24 2.66 2.29 8.45
N GLY A 25 2.80 1.03 8.09
CA GLY A 25 2.10 -0.09 8.71
C GLY A 25 3.01 -1.00 9.54
N ALA A 26 2.48 -2.18 9.90
CA ALA A 26 3.22 -3.22 10.61
C ALA A 26 4.46 -3.72 9.85
N SER A 27 4.42 -3.67 8.52
CA SER A 27 5.53 -4.03 7.64
C SER A 27 6.58 -2.90 7.49
N GLY A 28 6.35 -1.74 8.10
CA GLY A 28 7.23 -0.57 8.04
C GLY A 28 6.70 0.55 7.14
N THR A 29 7.63 1.37 6.64
CA THR A 29 7.34 2.56 5.83
C THR A 29 6.59 2.19 4.55
N ALA A 30 5.39 2.76 4.36
CA ALA A 30 4.54 2.43 3.22
C ALA A 30 5.05 3.03 1.90
N LEU A 31 5.57 4.27 1.95
CA LEU A 31 5.95 5.05 0.79
C LEU A 31 7.37 5.61 0.94
N ALA A 32 8.18 5.46 -0.10
CA ALA A 32 9.52 6.03 -0.22
C ALA A 32 9.49 7.17 -1.26
N PRO A 33 9.44 8.44 -0.84
CA PRO A 33 9.37 9.58 -1.75
C PRO A 33 10.52 9.59 -2.77
N GLY A 34 10.18 9.75 -4.05
CA GLY A 34 11.15 9.74 -5.15
C GLY A 34 11.74 8.37 -5.51
N LYS A 35 11.27 7.28 -4.87
CA LYS A 35 11.69 5.89 -5.13
C LYS A 35 10.47 4.95 -5.09
N PRO A 36 9.54 5.04 -6.07
CA PRO A 36 8.29 4.27 -6.04
C PRO A 36 8.52 2.76 -5.90
N GLU A 37 9.55 2.22 -6.55
CA GLU A 37 9.92 0.80 -6.54
C GLU A 37 10.40 0.30 -5.17
N ALA A 38 10.86 1.22 -4.31
CA ALA A 38 11.24 0.92 -2.93
C ALA A 38 10.05 1.05 -1.95
N SER A 39 8.86 1.45 -2.42
CA SER A 39 7.68 1.64 -1.58
C SER A 39 6.95 0.32 -1.35
N LEU A 40 6.73 -0.04 -0.08
CA LEU A 40 5.98 -1.25 0.28
C LEU A 40 4.55 -1.22 -0.25
N LEU A 41 3.91 -0.04 -0.29
CA LEU A 41 2.56 0.11 -0.84
C LEU A 41 2.51 -0.32 -2.31
N ILE A 42 3.48 0.13 -3.11
CA ILE A 42 3.54 -0.18 -4.54
C ILE A 42 3.81 -1.67 -4.75
N LYS A 43 4.75 -2.24 -3.99
CA LYS A 43 5.02 -3.68 -4.02
C LYS A 43 3.76 -4.50 -3.64
N ALA A 44 3.01 -4.05 -2.63
CA ALA A 44 1.83 -4.74 -2.14
C ALA A 44 0.63 -4.69 -3.11
N VAL A 45 0.48 -3.66 -3.95
CA VAL A 45 -0.60 -3.60 -4.97
C VAL A 45 -0.24 -4.29 -6.28
N GLN A 46 1.06 -4.54 -6.52
CA GLN A 46 1.55 -5.25 -7.70
C GLN A 46 1.40 -6.78 -7.61
N TYR A 47 1.33 -7.32 -6.39
CA TYR A 47 1.16 -8.75 -6.10
C TYR A 47 2.28 -9.62 -6.66
N THR A 48 3.46 -9.02 -6.86
CA THR A 48 4.67 -9.72 -7.29
C THR A 48 5.31 -10.51 -6.14
N ASP A 49 4.96 -10.20 -4.91
CA ASP A 49 5.35 -10.91 -3.69
C ASP A 49 4.13 -11.65 -3.11
N LYS A 50 4.28 -12.95 -2.84
CA LYS A 50 3.19 -13.79 -2.31
C LYS A 50 2.94 -13.54 -0.82
N ASP A 51 3.94 -13.04 -0.11
CA ASP A 51 3.86 -12.79 1.33
C ASP A 51 3.46 -11.33 1.62
N LEU A 52 3.36 -10.49 0.58
CA LEU A 52 3.00 -9.09 0.67
C LEU A 52 2.03 -8.69 -0.44
N GLN A 53 0.74 -8.83 -0.15
CA GLN A 53 -0.36 -8.42 -1.02
C GLN A 53 -1.32 -7.52 -0.24
N MET A 54 -1.84 -6.48 -0.89
CA MET A 54 -2.95 -5.71 -0.30
C MET A 54 -4.25 -6.51 -0.40
N PRO A 55 -5.20 -6.34 0.52
CA PRO A 55 -6.60 -6.56 0.19
C PRO A 55 -7.05 -5.52 -0.85
N PRO A 56 -8.02 -5.85 -1.74
CA PRO A 56 -8.77 -7.11 -1.84
C PRO A 56 -8.02 -8.20 -2.62
N GLU A 57 -8.57 -9.42 -2.76
CA GLU A 57 -7.90 -10.52 -3.50
C GLU A 57 -7.61 -10.21 -4.99
N LYS A 58 -8.29 -9.21 -5.56
CA LYS A 58 -8.08 -8.77 -6.94
C LYS A 58 -7.08 -7.61 -6.97
N SER A 59 -5.98 -7.78 -7.70
CA SER A 59 -5.01 -6.72 -7.95
C SER A 59 -5.58 -5.60 -8.82
N LEU A 60 -4.92 -4.44 -8.79
CA LEU A 60 -5.11 -3.38 -9.78
C LEU A 60 -4.76 -3.89 -11.19
N SER A 61 -5.29 -3.21 -12.21
CA SER A 61 -4.90 -3.46 -13.59
C SER A 61 -3.45 -3.02 -13.86
N ALA A 62 -2.85 -3.56 -14.92
CA ALA A 62 -1.50 -3.18 -15.32
C ALA A 62 -1.37 -1.67 -15.61
N ASP A 63 -2.39 -1.08 -16.22
CA ASP A 63 -2.43 0.35 -16.53
C ASP A 63 -2.49 1.21 -15.25
N GLU A 64 -3.26 0.79 -14.24
CA GLU A 64 -3.32 1.47 -12.95
C GLU A 64 -2.00 1.35 -12.18
N ILE A 65 -1.36 0.17 -12.21
CA ILE A 65 -0.05 -0.05 -11.60
C ILE A 65 1.01 0.83 -12.28
N ALA A 66 0.94 1.00 -13.60
CA ALA A 66 1.87 1.82 -14.36
C ALA A 66 1.80 3.32 -14.01
N LEU A 67 0.69 3.80 -13.42
CA LEU A 67 0.57 5.18 -12.93
C LEU A 67 1.28 5.42 -11.59
N LEU A 68 1.72 4.36 -10.91
CA LEU A 68 2.32 4.44 -9.57
C LEU A 68 3.85 4.45 -9.60
N VAL A 69 4.47 4.23 -10.77
CA VAL A 69 5.92 4.09 -10.97
C VAL A 69 6.47 5.14 -11.94
#